data_AF-A0AA50YV51-F1
#
_entry.id   AF-A0AA50YV51-F1
#
_cell.length_a   1.000
_cell.length_b   1.000
_cell.length_c   1.000
_cell.angle_alpha   90.00
_cell.angle_beta   90.00
_cell.angle_gamma   90.00
#
_symmetry.space_group_name_H-M   'P 1'
#
loop_
_entity.id
_entity.type
_entity.pdbx_description
1 polymer ?
#
loop_
_entity_poly.entity_id
_entity_poly.type
_entity_poly.pdbx_seq_one_letter_code
_entity_poly.pdbx_strand_id
1 'polypeptide(L)'
;CLPLPEKVRENITNAIISTCHKIRDLVFAILIAGNQLITLVRMKKYTLHPSDIHLLFNLVRSSESFKTAESWTPICLPKFDAT
;
A
#
# COMPACT_ATOMS: atom_id res chain seq x y z
N CYS A 1 -7.53 -8.47 6.37
CA CYS A 1 -8.07 -7.29 5.66
C CYS A 1 -9.23 -6.71 6.48
N LEU A 2 -9.48 -5.40 6.40
CA LEU A 2 -10.59 -4.75 7.10
C LEU A 2 -11.91 -5.23 6.46
N PRO A 3 -12.86 -5.80 7.23
CA PRO A 3 -14.17 -6.18 6.69
C PRO A 3 -14.94 -4.93 6.27
N LEU A 4 -15.27 -4.84 4.99
CA LEU A 4 -16.01 -3.73 4.38
C LEU A 4 -16.97 -4.28 3.33
N PRO A 5 -18.14 -3.63 3.11
CA PRO A 5 -19.00 -3.95 1.98
C PRO A 5 -18.23 -3.84 0.66
N GLU A 6 -18.49 -4.76 -0.26
CA GLU A 6 -17.82 -4.85 -1.57
C GLU A 6 -17.85 -3.53 -2.32
N LYS A 7 -19.04 -2.93 -2.46
CA LYS A 7 -19.25 -1.63 -3.12
C LYS A 7 -18.40 -0.49 -2.54
N VAL A 8 -18.17 -0.49 -1.22
CA VAL A 8 -17.30 0.51 -0.58
C VAL A 8 -15.84 0.26 -0.95
N ARG A 9 -15.39 -1.00 -0.92
CA ARG A 9 -14.02 -1.37 -1.31
C ARG A 9 -13.75 -1.08 -2.79
N GLU A 10 -14.71 -1.33 -3.66
CA GLU A 10 -14.64 -1.01 -5.09
C GLU A 10 -14.52 0.50 -5.31
N ASN A 11 -15.37 1.30 -4.66
CA ASN A 11 -15.31 2.76 -4.76
C ASN A 11 -13.95 3.31 -4.31
N ILE A 12 -13.42 2.81 -3.18
CA ILE A 12 -12.09 3.19 -2.68
C ILE A 12 -11.00 2.81 -3.68
N THR A 13 -11.07 1.59 -4.22
CA THR A 13 -10.07 1.07 -5.16
C THR A 13 -10.08 1.88 -6.47
N ASN A 14 -11.26 2.18 -7.01
CA ASN A 14 -11.42 2.97 -8.23
C ASN A 14 -10.95 4.41 -8.04
N ALA A 15 -11.25 5.02 -6.89
CA ALA A 15 -10.75 6.36 -6.55
C ALA A 15 -9.22 6.38 -6.57
N ILE A 16 -8.57 5.45 -5.87
CA ILE A 16 -7.10 5.32 -5.84
C ILE A 16 -6.55 5.12 -7.26
N ILE A 17 -7.11 4.21 -8.05
CA ILE A 17 -6.67 3.97 -9.44
C ILE A 17 -6.76 5.27 -10.27
N SER A 18 -7.87 6.01 -10.17
CA SER A 18 -8.09 7.24 -10.95
C SER A 18 -7.07 8.34 -10.62
N THR A 19 -6.63 8.44 -9.37
CA THR A 19 -5.62 9.40 -8.93
C THR A 19 -4.22 8.92 -9.28
N CYS A 20 -3.92 7.67 -8.97
CA CYS A 20 -2.60 7.06 -9.14
C CYS A 20 -2.20 6.89 -10.62
N HIS A 21 -3.16 6.68 -11.53
CA HIS A 21 -2.86 6.56 -12.97
C HIS A 21 -2.17 7.79 -13.56
N LYS A 22 -2.24 8.95 -12.89
CA LYS A 22 -1.60 10.19 -13.34
C LYS A 22 -0.12 10.25 -12.96
N ILE A 23 0.35 9.36 -12.09
CA ILE A 23 1.72 9.33 -11.57
C ILE A 23 2.51 8.24 -12.30
N ARG A 24 3.47 8.65 -13.13
CA ARG A 24 4.16 7.74 -14.09
C ARG A 24 4.96 6.62 -13.42
N ASP A 25 5.57 6.90 -12.28
CA ASP A 25 6.52 5.99 -11.62
C ASP A 25 5.94 5.38 -10.33
N LEU A 26 4.61 5.35 -10.19
CA LEU A 26 3.95 4.75 -9.05
C LEU A 26 3.65 3.26 -9.29
N VAL A 27 4.38 2.39 -8.61
CA VAL A 27 4.26 0.93 -8.78
C VAL A 27 3.14 0.33 -7.92
N PHE A 28 3.05 0.78 -6.65
CA PHE A 28 2.12 0.27 -5.65
C PHE A 28 1.45 1.42 -4.89
N ALA A 29 0.19 1.24 -4.53
CA ALA A 29 -0.52 2.07 -3.56
C ALA A 29 -1.26 1.17 -2.57
N ILE A 30 -1.02 1.38 -1.27
CA ILE A 30 -1.56 0.54 -0.19
C ILE A 30 -2.34 1.42 0.75
N LEU A 31 -3.61 1.06 1.00
CA LEU A 31 -4.43 1.72 2.01
C LEU A 31 -4.65 0.79 3.19
N ILE A 32 -4.34 1.29 4.38
CA ILE A 32 -4.40 0.55 5.65
C ILE A 32 -5.21 1.39 6.64
N ALA A 33 -6.07 0.74 7.42
CA ALA A 33 -6.70 1.34 8.59
C ALA A 33 -6.67 0.35 9.75
N GLY A 34 -6.35 0.81 10.96
CA GLY A 34 -6.33 -0.04 12.15
C GLY A 34 -5.46 -1.30 12.01
N ASN A 35 -4.29 -1.19 11.36
CA ASN A 35 -3.40 -2.33 11.06
C ASN A 35 -4.06 -3.42 10.20
N GLN A 36 -5.05 -3.07 9.40
CA GLN A 36 -5.72 -3.97 8.47
C GLN A 36 -5.70 -3.40 7.05
N LEU A 37 -5.38 -4.26 6.08
CA LEU A 37 -5.39 -3.90 4.67
C LEU A 37 -6.82 -3.57 4.21
N ILE A 38 -7.01 -2.40 3.62
CA ILE A 38 -8.23 -2.03 2.90
C ILE A 38 -8.08 -2.41 1.43
N THR A 39 -7.06 -1.91 0.74
CA THR A 39 -6.81 -2.25 -0.66
C THR A 39 -5.33 -2.10 -1.02
N LEU A 40 -4.89 -2.87 -2.01
CA LEU A 40 -3.57 -2.81 -2.63
C LEU A 40 -3.81 -2.65 -4.13
N VAL A 41 -3.49 -1.47 -4.65
CA VAL A 41 -3.46 -1.19 -6.08
C VAL A 41 -2.02 -1.33 -6.55
N ARG A 42 -1.84 -1.94 -7.72
CA ARG A 42 -0.52 -2.14 -8.31
C ARG A 42 -0.57 -2.13 -9.82
N MET A 43 0.54 -1.77 -10.45
CA MET A 43 0.77 -2.04 -11.86
C MET A 43 0.80 -3.56 -12.11
N LYS A 44 0.12 -4.04 -13.16
CA LYS A 44 -0.08 -5.49 -13.42
C LYS A 44 1.22 -6.29 -13.50
N LYS A 45 2.30 -5.69 -14.00
CA LYS A 45 3.62 -6.32 -14.15
C LYS A 45 4.27 -6.65 -12.80
N TYR A 46 3.93 -5.91 -11.76
CA TYR A 46 4.59 -6.02 -10.47
C TYR A 46 3.71 -6.75 -9.47
N THR A 47 4.34 -7.58 -8.65
CA THR A 47 3.72 -8.32 -7.56
C THR A 47 4.46 -8.00 -6.28
N LEU A 48 3.72 -7.96 -5.18
CA LEU A 48 4.27 -7.71 -3.86
C LEU A 48 4.06 -8.97 -3.02
N HIS A 49 5.15 -9.55 -2.53
CA HIS A 49 5.07 -10.79 -1.76
C HIS A 49 4.40 -10.52 -0.39
N PRO A 50 3.59 -11.44 0.16
CA PRO A 50 2.95 -11.25 1.47
C PRO A 50 3.93 -10.89 2.59
N SER A 51 5.13 -11.49 2.60
CA SER A 51 6.18 -11.14 3.57
C SER A 51 6.62 -9.67 3.47
N ASP A 52 6.71 -9.10 2.27
CA ASP A 52 7.07 -7.69 2.08
C ASP A 52 5.92 -6.76 2.53
N ILE A 53 4.67 -7.18 2.31
CA ILE A 53 3.50 -6.46 2.84
C ILE A 53 3.54 -6.42 4.38
N HIS A 54 3.91 -7.54 5.02
CA HIS A 54 4.06 -7.57 6.48
C HIS A 54 5.16 -6.62 6.98
N LEU A 55 6.28 -6.50 6.25
CA LEU A 55 7.34 -5.53 6.57
C LEU A 55 6.82 -4.09 6.48
N LEU A 56 6.06 -3.75 5.43
CA LEU A 56 5.45 -2.42 5.29
C LEU A 56 4.48 -2.11 6.44
N PHE A 57 3.66 -3.07 6.85
CA PHE A 57 2.77 -2.91 8.01
C PHE A 57 3.56 -2.62 9.29
N ASN A 58 4.64 -3.38 9.52
CA ASN A 58 5.50 -3.19 10.68
C ASN A 58 6.20 -1.82 10.66
N LEU A 59 6.67 -1.37 9.49
CA LEU A 59 7.32 -0.07 9.33
C LEU A 59 6.36 1.08 9.70
N VAL A 60 5.16 1.10 9.11
CA VAL A 60 4.14 2.14 9.38
C VAL A 60 3.72 2.12 10.85
N ARG A 61 3.59 0.94 11.46
CA ARG A 61 3.20 0.82 12.87
C ARG A 61 4.29 1.32 13.83
N SER A 62 5.55 1.02 13.53
CA SER A 62 6.67 1.22 14.45
C SER A 62 7.28 2.62 14.35
N SER A 63 7.00 3.37 13.28
CA SER A 63 7.55 4.72 13.12
C SER A 63 6.48 5.77 13.36
N GLU A 64 6.70 6.60 14.38
CA GLU A 64 5.72 7.61 14.81
C GLU A 64 5.51 8.72 13.76
N SER A 65 6.56 9.04 13.00
CA SER A 65 6.50 10.04 11.92
C SER A 65 5.42 9.75 10.87
N PHE A 66 5.19 8.48 10.52
CA PHE A 66 4.14 8.08 9.57
C PHE A 66 2.72 8.27 10.11
N LYS A 67 2.54 8.47 11.42
CA LYS A 67 1.21 8.61 12.05
C LYS A 67 0.77 10.07 12.15
N THR A 68 1.72 11.00 12.26
CA THR A 68 1.43 12.41 12.57
C THR A 68 1.55 13.33 11.35
N ALA A 69 2.20 12.89 10.28
CA ALA A 69 2.42 13.70 9.09
C ALA A 69 2.60 12.84 7.83
N GLU A 70 2.42 13.46 6.67
CA GLU A 70 2.91 12.90 5.43
C GLU A 70 4.43 12.75 5.50
N SER A 71 4.92 11.55 5.21
CA SER A 71 6.33 11.21 5.36
C SER A 71 6.80 10.37 4.18
N TRP A 72 8.03 10.62 3.76
CA TRP A 72 8.73 9.83 2.76
C TRP A 72 9.92 9.11 3.40
N THR A 73 10.13 7.85 3.04
CA THR A 73 11.31 7.08 3.46
C THR A 73 11.78 6.18 2.33
N PRO A 74 13.09 5.99 2.15
CA PRO A 74 13.59 4.88 1.37
C PRO A 74 13.28 3.56 2.08
N ILE A 75 12.97 2.52 1.33
CA ILE A 75 12.80 1.15 1.82
C ILE A 75 13.28 0.17 0.75
N CYS A 76 13.92 -0.91 1.19
CA CYS A 76 14.23 -2.07 0.35
C CYS A 76 13.32 -3.23 0.77
N LEU A 77 12.73 -3.91 -0.19
CA LEU A 77 11.80 -5.01 0.05
C LEU A 77 12.44 -6.32 -0.41
N PRO A 78 12.75 -7.26 0.52
CA PRO A 78 13.61 -8.41 0.22
C PRO A 78 13.14 -9.32 -0.93
N LYS A 79 11.82 -9.42 -1.19
CA LYS A 79 11.31 -10.23 -2.31
C LYS A 79 11.07 -9.42 -3.57
N PHE A 80 10.88 -8.11 -3.46
CA PHE A 80 10.75 -7.22 -4.61
C PHE A 80 12.12 -6.87 -5.21
N ASP A 81 13.11 -6.60 -4.36
CA ASP A 81 14.48 -6.18 -4.72
C ASP A 81 15.48 -7.34 -4.53
N ALA A 82 15.07 -8.58 -4.79
CA ALA A 82 15.85 -9.78 -4.51
C ALA A 82 17.10 -9.98 -5.42
N THR A 83 17.53 -8.94 -6.14
CA THR A 83 18.56 -9.02 -7.20
C THR A 83 19.80 -8.25 -6.80
#